data_AF-A0A7I8WBL7-F1
#
_entry.id   AF-A0A7I8WBL7-F1
#
_cell.length_a   1.000
_cell.length_b   1.000
_cell.length_c   1.000
_cell.angle_alpha   90.00
_cell.angle_beta   90.00
_cell.angle_gamma   90.00
#
_symmetry.space_group_name_H-M   'P 1'
#
loop_
_entity.id
_entity.type
_entity.pdbx_description
1 polymer ?
#
loop_
_entity_poly.entity_id
_entity_poly.type
_entity_poly.pdbx_seq_one_letter_code
_entity_poly.pdbx_strand_id
1 'polypeptide(L)'
;MSPWTGRAVMRMKMPMGGSNLPLAGTCKVEGKALSMKFTFTTIGFELPKDPSVDKVDFDCKVKGSWGEMTLSVVYNKGLDCFHGKAVQEGEEEPGLSFCFWSEDSPLSTIPCL
;
A
#
# COMPACT_ATOMS: atom_id res chain seq x y z
N MET A 1 -1.24 -17.43 10.54
CA MET A 1 -1.84 -16.22 9.97
C MET A 1 -1.67 -16.30 8.47
N SER A 2 -2.77 -16.31 7.73
CA SER A 2 -2.74 -16.40 6.27
C SER A 2 -2.09 -15.13 5.68
N PRO A 3 -1.26 -15.25 4.64
CA PRO A 3 -0.65 -14.09 4.00
C PRO A 3 -1.74 -13.22 3.36
N TRP A 4 -1.70 -11.91 3.58
CA TRP A 4 -2.60 -10.99 2.89
C TRP A 4 -2.01 -10.65 1.53
N THR A 5 -2.87 -10.56 0.52
CA THR A 5 -2.47 -10.19 -0.84
C THR A 5 -3.24 -8.98 -1.30
N GLY A 6 -2.68 -8.24 -2.26
CA GLY A 6 -3.27 -6.98 -2.65
C GLY A 6 -2.64 -6.34 -3.88
N ARG A 7 -3.07 -5.12 -4.14
CA ARG A 7 -2.59 -4.27 -5.24
C ARG A 7 -1.99 -3.00 -4.69
N ALA A 8 -1.04 -2.44 -5.41
CA ALA A 8 -0.46 -1.15 -5.11
C ALA A 8 -0.39 -0.31 -6.38
N VAL A 9 -0.54 1.00 -6.24
CA VAL A 9 -0.37 1.99 -7.29
C VAL A 9 0.61 3.03 -6.76
N MET A 10 1.69 3.21 -7.50
CA MET A 10 2.68 4.23 -7.21
C MET A 10 2.59 5.32 -8.28
N ARG A 11 2.51 6.58 -7.88
CA ARG A 11 2.62 7.71 -8.80
C ARG A 11 4.07 8.15 -8.82
N MET A 12 4.76 7.89 -9.94
CA MET A 12 6.10 8.45 -10.15
C MET A 12 6.00 9.79 -10.87
N LYS A 13 6.59 10.81 -10.27
CA LYS A 13 6.76 12.13 -10.86
C LYS A 13 8.00 12.09 -11.75
N MET A 14 7.83 12.31 -13.06
CA MET A 14 8.98 12.30 -13.97
C MET A 14 9.80 13.59 -13.83
N PRO A 15 11.14 13.53 -13.88
CA PRO A 15 11.99 14.71 -13.70
C PRO A 15 11.82 15.82 -14.75
N MET A 16 11.30 15.50 -15.94
CA MET A 16 11.22 16.44 -17.08
C MET A 16 9.82 16.65 -17.65
N GLY A 17 8.77 16.12 -17.01
CA GLY A 17 7.40 16.33 -17.47
C GLY A 17 6.46 16.31 -16.28
N GLY A 18 5.57 17.31 -16.18
CA GLY A 18 4.52 17.38 -15.15
C GLY A 18 3.46 16.26 -15.24
N SER A 19 3.81 15.12 -15.83
CA SER A 19 2.98 13.95 -15.99
C SER A 19 3.31 12.93 -14.89
N ASN A 20 2.32 12.64 -14.04
CA ASN A 20 2.39 11.55 -13.07
C ASN A 20 2.02 10.24 -13.77
N LEU A 21 2.95 9.29 -13.85
CA LEU A 21 2.68 7.96 -14.40
C LEU A 21 2.25 7.02 -13.26
N PRO A 22 1.01 6.50 -13.28
CA PRO A 22 0.59 5.48 -12.33
C PRO A 22 1.25 4.15 -12.70
N LEU A 23 2.08 3.63 -11.80
CA LEU A 23 2.61 2.29 -11.87
C LEU A 23 1.74 1.37 -11.02
N ALA A 24 1.05 0.44 -11.69
CA ALA A 24 0.39 -0.66 -11.01
C ALA A 24 1.41 -1.70 -10.53
N GLY A 25 1.14 -2.29 -9.37
CA GLY A 25 1.94 -3.31 -8.74
C GLY A 25 1.08 -4.20 -7.85
N THR A 26 1.72 -5.22 -7.28
CA THR A 26 1.10 -6.11 -6.30
C THR A 26 1.67 -5.83 -4.92
N CYS A 27 0.88 -6.05 -3.87
CA CYS A 27 1.38 -6.02 -2.50
C CYS A 27 1.07 -7.32 -1.76
N LYS A 28 1.92 -7.65 -0.80
CA LYS A 28 1.81 -8.82 0.06
C LYS A 28 2.14 -8.41 1.49
N VAL A 29 1.33 -8.84 2.44
CA VAL A 29 1.59 -8.65 3.87
C VAL A 29 1.78 -9.98 4.55
N GLU A 30 2.94 -10.16 5.17
CA GLU A 30 3.28 -11.32 5.99
C GLU A 30 3.66 -10.85 7.39
N GLY A 31 2.73 -11.00 8.33
CA GLY A 31 2.86 -10.41 9.67
C GLY A 31 2.96 -8.89 9.59
N LYS A 32 4.12 -8.34 9.95
CA LYS A 32 4.42 -6.90 9.88
C LYS A 32 5.09 -6.47 8.57
N ALA A 33 5.57 -7.40 7.76
CA ALA A 33 6.28 -7.06 6.54
C ALA A 33 5.29 -6.83 5.39
N LEU A 34 5.22 -5.59 4.90
CA LEU A 34 4.48 -5.20 3.72
C LEU A 34 5.45 -5.07 2.54
N SER A 35 5.35 -5.95 1.57
CA SER A 35 6.16 -5.93 0.35
C SER A 35 5.32 -5.56 -0.85
N MET A 36 5.75 -4.55 -1.60
CA MET A 36 5.09 -4.10 -2.83
C MET A 36 6.03 -4.29 -4.01
N LYS A 37 5.55 -4.95 -5.06
CA LYS A 37 6.31 -5.22 -6.28
C LYS A 37 5.68 -4.46 -7.45
N PHE A 38 6.46 -3.55 -8.01
CA PHE A 38 6.16 -2.82 -9.24
C PHE A 38 7.06 -3.32 -10.37
N THR A 39 6.76 -2.96 -11.63
CA THR A 39 7.50 -3.41 -12.82
C THR A 39 9.01 -3.16 -12.72
N PHE A 40 9.43 -2.02 -12.15
CA PHE A 40 10.84 -1.60 -12.12
C PHE A 40 11.41 -1.44 -10.70
N THR A 41 10.60 -1.64 -9.66
CA THR A 41 11.04 -1.44 -8.28
C THR A 41 10.25 -2.32 -7.31
N THR A 42 10.85 -2.65 -6.18
CA THR A 42 10.18 -3.34 -5.08
C THR A 42 10.37 -2.51 -3.84
N ILE A 43 9.28 -2.24 -3.12
CA ILE A 43 9.26 -1.39 -1.94
C ILE A 43 8.81 -2.24 -0.76
N GLY A 44 9.66 -2.34 0.26
CA GLY A 44 9.37 -3.03 1.50
C GLY A 44 9.15 -2.02 2.62
N PHE A 45 8.13 -2.26 3.44
CA PHE A 45 7.83 -1.49 4.65
C PHE A 45 7.61 -2.45 5.81
N GLU A 46 8.01 -2.03 7.00
CA GLU A 46 7.62 -2.69 8.23
C GLU A 46 6.46 -1.93 8.86
N LEU A 47 5.32 -2.60 8.98
CA LEU A 47 4.15 -2.07 9.67
C LEU A 47 4.41 -2.03 11.18
N PRO A 48 3.96 -0.99 11.89
CA PRO A 48 4.17 -0.87 13.33
C PRO A 48 3.49 -2.01 14.10
N LYS A 49 2.40 -2.55 13.55
CA LYS A 49 1.59 -3.63 14.10
C LYS A 49 1.07 -4.49 12.95
N ASP A 50 0.80 -5.75 13.26
CA ASP A 50 0.13 -6.66 12.34
C ASP A 50 -1.26 -6.10 11.97
N PRO A 51 -1.66 -6.16 10.69
CA PRO A 51 -2.98 -5.72 10.28
C PRO A 51 -4.05 -6.57 10.97
N SER A 52 -5.01 -5.88 11.60
CA SER A 52 -6.08 -6.51 12.37
C SER A 52 -7.38 -5.78 12.08
N VAL A 53 -8.43 -6.55 11.81
CA VAL A 53 -9.80 -6.10 11.52
C VAL A 53 -10.37 -5.23 12.64
N ASP A 54 -9.88 -5.42 13.88
CA ASP A 54 -10.33 -4.71 15.08
C ASP A 54 -9.65 -3.34 15.28
N LYS A 55 -8.51 -3.09 14.62
CA LYS A 55 -7.79 -1.81 14.71
C LYS A 55 -7.97 -1.04 13.41
N VAL A 56 -8.92 -0.11 13.48
CA VAL A 56 -9.53 0.56 12.33
C VAL A 56 -8.50 1.33 11.51
N ASP A 57 -7.59 2.07 12.15
CA ASP A 57 -6.65 2.94 11.46
C ASP A 57 -5.30 3.00 12.17
N PHE A 58 -4.20 3.08 11.41
CA PHE A 58 -2.91 3.50 11.94
C PHE A 58 -2.12 4.35 10.96
N ASP A 59 -1.48 5.39 11.50
CA ASP A 59 -0.50 6.22 10.82
C ASP A 59 0.90 5.88 11.32
N CYS A 60 1.82 5.59 10.41
CA CYS A 60 3.24 5.45 10.74
C CYS A 60 4.13 6.24 9.80
N LYS A 61 5.18 6.84 10.37
CA LYS A 61 6.28 7.36 9.56
C LYS A 61 7.19 6.19 9.18
N VAL A 62 7.36 5.99 7.88
CA VAL A 62 8.25 4.98 7.31
C VAL A 62 9.38 5.69 6.59
N LYS A 63 10.60 5.28 6.89
CA LYS A 63 11.82 5.78 6.24
C LYS A 63 12.25 4.76 5.20
N GLY A 64 11.94 5.03 3.93
CA GLY A 64 12.28 4.17 2.81
C GLY A 64 13.43 4.72 1.98
N SER A 65 13.81 3.98 0.94
CA SER A 65 14.71 4.43 -0.13
C SER A 65 14.20 5.66 -0.90
N TRP A 66 12.94 6.03 -0.69
CA TRP A 66 12.25 7.18 -1.28
C TRP A 66 12.10 8.37 -0.30
N GLY A 67 12.72 8.31 0.88
CA GLY A 67 12.62 9.35 1.91
C GLY A 67 11.68 9.00 3.06
N GLU A 68 11.40 9.99 3.91
CA GLU A 68 10.38 9.86 4.97
C GLU A 68 8.99 10.04 4.38
N MET A 69 8.14 9.04 4.61
CA MET A 69 6.76 8.99 4.17
C MET A 69 5.86 8.76 5.37
N THR A 70 4.68 9.36 5.34
CA THR A 70 3.60 9.05 6.28
C THR A 70 2.67 8.05 5.62
N LEU A 71 2.63 6.83 6.17
CA LEU A 71 1.79 5.73 5.75
C LEU A 71 0.53 5.70 6.63
N SER A 72 -0.64 5.86 6.02
CA SER A 72 -1.93 5.69 6.68
C SER A 72 -2.57 4.41 6.16
N VAL A 73 -3.01 3.51 7.04
CA VAL A 73 -3.74 2.28 6.68
C VAL A 73 -5.07 2.27 7.41
N VAL A 74 -6.15 2.02 6.65
CA VAL A 74 -7.55 2.05 7.10
C VAL A 74 -8.22 0.73 6.72
N TYR A 75 -8.94 0.10 7.63
CA TYR A 75 -9.74 -1.09 7.33
C TYR A 75 -11.16 -0.71 6.87
N ASN A 76 -11.53 -1.14 5.67
CA ASN A 76 -12.87 -0.97 5.11
C ASN A 76 -13.71 -2.24 5.35
N LYS A 77 -14.58 -2.17 6.36
CA LYS A 77 -15.51 -3.26 6.72
C LYS A 77 -16.45 -3.68 5.58
N GLY A 78 -16.82 -2.75 4.69
CA GLY A 78 -17.77 -3.05 3.61
C GLY A 78 -17.17 -3.89 2.49
N LEU A 79 -15.86 -3.85 2.30
CA LEU A 79 -15.14 -4.57 1.24
C LEU A 79 -14.20 -5.65 1.79
N ASP A 80 -14.18 -5.83 3.12
CA ASP A 80 -13.26 -6.70 3.85
C ASP A 80 -11.81 -6.54 3.35
N CYS A 81 -11.31 -5.30 3.39
CA CYS A 81 -9.99 -4.96 2.89
C CYS A 81 -9.35 -3.81 3.65
N PHE A 82 -8.02 -3.79 3.65
CA PHE A 82 -7.23 -2.67 4.15
C PHE A 82 -6.83 -1.79 2.98
N HIS A 83 -7.12 -0.49 3.09
CA HIS A 83 -6.67 0.52 2.15
C HIS A 83 -5.60 1.38 2.83
N GLY A 84 -4.42 1.45 2.22
CA GLY A 84 -3.33 2.29 2.66
C GLY A 84 -2.91 3.32 1.63
N LYS A 85 -2.39 4.44 2.12
CA LYS A 85 -1.78 5.51 1.33
C LYS A 85 -0.48 5.94 1.98
N ALA A 86 0.53 6.26 1.17
CA ALA A 86 1.75 6.88 1.66
C ALA A 86 1.95 8.24 0.99
N VAL A 87 2.12 9.26 1.83
CA VAL A 87 2.37 10.65 1.42
C VAL A 87 3.81 11.00 1.79
N GLN A 88 4.59 11.50 0.83
CA GLN A 88 5.95 11.98 1.11
C GLN A 88 5.89 13.28 1.90
N GLU A 89 6.84 13.48 2.81
CA GLU A 89 6.94 14.74 3.55
C GLU A 89 7.15 15.92 2.58
N GLY A 90 6.20 16.85 2.57
CA GLY A 90 6.21 18.01 1.67
C GLY A 90 5.37 17.87 0.39
N GLU A 91 4.73 16.73 0.14
CA GLU A 91 3.75 16.58 -0.95
C GLU A 91 2.30 16.49 -0.41
N GLU A 92 1.34 17.05 -1.13
CA GLU A 92 -0.10 17.00 -0.77
C GLU A 92 -0.80 15.73 -1.31
N GLU A 93 -0.29 15.15 -2.40
CA GLU A 93 -0.85 13.94 -2.99
C GLU A 93 -0.14 12.66 -2.50
N PRO A 94 -0.87 11.55 -2.32
CA PRO A 94 -0.24 10.27 -2.01
C PRO A 94 0.56 9.76 -3.22
N GLY A 95 1.89 9.69 -3.04
CA GLY A 95 2.79 9.06 -4.02
C GLY A 95 2.60 7.55 -4.12
N LEU A 96 1.94 6.94 -3.12
CA LEU A 96 1.67 5.50 -3.07
C LEU A 96 0.27 5.26 -2.50
N SER A 97 -0.48 4.35 -3.11
CA SER A 97 -1.77 3.86 -2.60
C SER A 97 -1.83 2.35 -2.80
N PHE A 98 -2.37 1.61 -1.85
CA PHE A 98 -2.38 0.15 -1.91
C PHE A 98 -3.58 -0.40 -1.16
N CYS A 99 -4.09 -1.54 -1.61
CA CYS A 99 -5.20 -2.23 -0.98
C CYS A 99 -4.82 -3.70 -0.84
N PHE A 100 -4.99 -4.28 0.34
CA PHE A 100 -4.76 -5.70 0.59
C PHE A 100 -5.92 -6.33 1.35
N TRP A 101 -6.14 -7.61 1.10
CA TRP A 101 -7.28 -8.36 1.56
C TRP A 101 -6.89 -9.81 1.87
N SER A 102 -7.74 -10.49 2.64
CA SER A 102 -7.62 -11.92 2.93
C SER A 102 -8.04 -12.74 1.72
N GLU A 103 -7.63 -14.00 1.62
CA GLU A 103 -8.09 -14.89 0.55
C GLU A 103 -9.61 -15.05 0.52
N ASP A 104 -10.26 -14.94 1.69
CA ASP A 104 -11.71 -15.03 1.87
C ASP A 104 -12.47 -13.75 1.44
N SER A 105 -11.77 -12.64 1.17
CA SER A 105 -12.41 -11.38 0.79
C SER A 105 -13.04 -11.46 -0.61
N PRO A 106 -14.20 -10.82 -0.85
CA PRO A 106 -14.80 -10.74 -2.19
C PRO A 106 -13.85 -10.20 -3.26
N LEU A 107 -12.87 -9.38 -2.87
CA LEU A 107 -11.86 -8.81 -3.76
C LEU A 107 -10.87 -9.84 -4.30
N SER A 108 -10.72 -11.01 -3.66
CA SER A 108 -9.85 -12.09 -4.16
C SER A 108 -10.35 -12.67 -5.48
N THR A 109 -11.64 -12.52 -5.77
CA THR A 109 -12.29 -13.06 -6.97
C THR A 109 -12.23 -12.12 -8.18
N ILE A 110 -11.79 -10.86 -7.99
CA ILE A 110 -11.75 -9.88 -9.07
C ILE A 110 -10.47 -10.10 -9.89
N PRO A 111 -10.55 -10.58 -11.14
CA PRO A 111 -9.38 -10.80 -11.97
C PRO A 111 -8.61 -9.48 -12.19
N CYS A 112 -7.29 -9.61 -12.29
CA CYS A 112 -6.38 -8.50 -12.55
C CYS A 112 -6.82 -7.71 -13.80
N LEU A 113 -7.01 -6.40 -13.65
CA LEU A 113 -7.09 -5.44 -14.76
C LEU A 113 -5.68 -5.04 -15.17
#